data_AF-A0A938H2A1-F1
#
_entry.id   AF-A0A938H2A1-F1
#
_cell.length_a   1.000
_cell.length_b   1.000
_cell.length_c   1.000
_cell.angle_alpha   90.00
_cell.angle_beta   90.00
_cell.angle_gamma   90.00
#
_symmetry.space_group_name_H-M   'P 1'
#
loop_
_entity.id
_entity.type
_entity.pdbx_description
1 polymer ?
#
loop_
_entity_poly.entity_id
_entity_poly.type
_entity_poly.pdbx_seq_one_letter_code
_entity_poly.pdbx_strand_id
1 'polypeptide(L)' 'MSGTIRLQYRRYRLPFHAPVRTAHGVWMQREGLLVRREDERGAVGYGEAAPLPDFGTET' A
#
# COMPACT_ATOMS: atom_id res chain seq x y z
N MET A 1 10.42 0.70 27.13
CA MET A 1 9.15 1.46 27.05
C MET A 1 8.47 1.06 25.76
N SER A 2 7.35 0.33 25.84
CA SER A 2 6.50 0.11 24.66
C SER A 2 5.48 1.23 24.64
N GLY A 3 5.64 2.20 23.75
CA GLY A 3 4.68 3.30 23.57
C GLY A 3 3.51 2.85 22.70
N THR A 4 2.32 3.38 22.98
CA THR A 4 1.10 3.16 22.19
C THR A 4 1.25 3.80 20.82
N ILE A 5 0.71 3.15 19.79
CA ILE A 5 0.71 3.67 18.42
C ILE A 5 -0.72 3.64 17.91
N ARG A 6 -1.18 4.75 17.32
CA ARG A 6 -2.42 4.78 16.55
C ARG A 6 -2.12 4.47 15.09
N LEU A 7 -2.70 3.38 14.59
CA LEU A 7 -2.62 2.98 13.19
C LEU A 7 -3.93 3.27 12.47
N GLN A 8 -3.81 3.80 11.26
CA GLN A 8 -4.92 3.99 10.33
C GLN A 8 -4.44 3.50 8.96
N TYR A 9 -5.36 3.01 8.14
CA TYR A 9 -5.03 2.62 6.78
C TYR A 9 -6.14 3.02 5.80
N ARG A 10 -5.76 3.15 4.54
CA ARG A 10 -6.68 3.40 3.43
C ARG A 10 -6.27 2.55 2.24
N ARG A 11 -7.19 1.72 1.75
CA ARG A 11 -7.00 1.01 0.46
C ARG A 11 -7.14 2.00 -0.69
N TYR A 12 -6.30 1.87 -1.69
CA TYR A 12 -6.38 2.62 -2.93
C TYR A 12 -6.44 1.69 -4.14
N ARG A 13 -6.98 2.24 -5.23
CA ARG A 13 -6.98 1.64 -6.56
C ARG A 13 -6.86 2.77 -7.56
N LEU A 14 -5.70 2.89 -8.20
CA LEU A 14 -5.37 4.00 -9.09
C LEU A 14 -5.13 3.45 -10.51
N PRO A 15 -5.70 4.07 -11.56
CA PRO A 15 -5.39 3.65 -12.92
C PRO A 15 -3.92 3.94 -13.25
N PHE A 16 -3.28 3.06 -14.00
CA PHE A 16 -2.01 3.41 -14.63
C PHE A 16 -2.25 4.43 -15.75
N HIS A 17 -1.28 5.30 -16.02
CA HIS A 17 -1.34 6.24 -17.14
C HIS A 17 -1.59 5.54 -18.49
N ALA A 18 -0.97 4.38 -18.69
CA ALA A 18 -1.24 3.46 -19.78
C ALA A 18 -1.20 2.02 -19.26
N PRO A 19 -1.89 1.06 -19.90
CA PRO A 19 -1.87 -0.34 -19.47
C PRO A 19 -0.45 -0.91 -19.46
N VAL A 20 -0.06 -1.57 -18.38
CA VAL A 20 1.23 -2.29 -18.28
C VAL A 20 1.02 -3.71 -18.79
N ARG A 21 1.78 -4.11 -19.81
CA ARG A 21 1.72 -5.46 -20.38
C ARG A 21 2.89 -6.29 -19.86
N THR A 22 2.60 -7.44 -19.26
CA THR A 22 3.59 -8.41 -18.81
C THR A 22 3.30 -9.77 -19.41
N ALA A 23 4.18 -10.75 -19.20
CA ALA A 23 3.90 -12.14 -19.56
C ALA A 23 2.71 -12.73 -18.80
N HIS A 24 2.34 -12.15 -17.64
CA HIS A 24 1.23 -12.57 -16.79
C HIS A 24 -0.07 -11.79 -17.07
N GLY A 25 -0.13 -11.06 -18.19
CA GLY A 25 -1.33 -10.34 -18.62
C GLY A 25 -1.18 -8.82 -18.57
N VAL A 26 -2.33 -8.13 -18.60
CA VAL A 26 -2.39 -6.67 -18.69
C VAL A 26 -2.88 -6.08 -17.39
N TRP A 27 -2.12 -5.14 -16.84
CA TRP A 27 -2.49 -4.41 -15.63
C TRP A 27 -3.03 -3.03 -15.99
N MET A 28 -4.27 -2.78 -15.57
CA MET A 28 -4.97 -1.51 -15.79
C MET A 28 -4.86 -0.57 -14.59
N GLN A 29 -4.62 -1.11 -13.40
CA GLN A 29 -4.59 -0.35 -12.16
C GLN A 29 -3.50 -0.85 -11.22
N ARG A 30 -3.11 0.04 -10.31
CA ARG A 30 -2.32 -0.28 -9.12
C ARG A 30 -3.24 -0.32 -7.91
N GLU A 31 -3.14 -1.40 -7.14
CA GLU A 31 -3.82 -1.54 -5.85
C GLU A 31 -2.79 -1.60 -4.72
N GLY A 32 -3.18 -1.08 -3.56
CA GLY A 32 -2.34 -1.06 -2.37
C GLY A 32 -3.04 -0.41 -1.18
N LEU A 33 -2.29 -0.26 -0.10
CA LEU A 33 -2.68 0.31 1.19
C LEU A 33 -1.73 1.44 1.56
N LEU A 34 -2.30 2.61 1.83
CA LEU A 34 -1.59 3.66 2.55
C LEU A 34 -1.78 3.43 4.05
N VAL A 35 -0.69 3.44 4.81
CA VAL A 35 -0.69 3.31 6.26
C VAL A 35 -0.24 4.62 6.87
N ARG A 36 -0.99 5.09 7.87
CA ARG A 36 -0.63 6.22 8.72
C ARG A 36 -0.41 5.71 10.14
N ARG A 37 0.73 6.05 10.69
CA ARG A 37 1.11 5.79 12.08
C ARG A 37 1.20 7.13 12.82
N GLU A 38 0.71 7.17 14.04
CA GLU A 38 0.94 8.28 14.95
C GLU A 38 1.36 7.76 16.32
N ASP A 39 2.42 8.35 16.89
CA ASP A 39 2.87 8.03 18.26
C ASP A 39 2.21 8.93 19.32
N GLU A 40 2.49 8.65 20.59
CA GLU A 40 1.93 9.38 21.74
C GLU A 40 2.37 10.85 21.80
N ARG A 41 3.45 11.22 21.11
CA ARG A 41 3.92 12.61 21.01
C ARG A 41 3.29 13.33 19.81
N GLY A 42 2.41 12.66 19.08
CA GLY A 42 1.75 13.16 17.88
C GLY A 42 2.62 13.11 16.62
N ALA A 43 3.78 12.46 16.66
CA ALA A 43 4.62 12.34 15.48
C ALA A 43 3.97 11.37 14.48
N VAL A 44 3.84 11.80 13.23
CA VAL A 44 3.14 11.07 12.18
C VAL A 44 4.14 10.50 11.17
N GLY A 45 3.97 9.22 10.84
CA GLY A 45 4.66 8.55 9.75
C GLY A 45 3.68 7.96 8.75
N TYR A 46 4.10 7.89 7.49
CA TYR A 46 3.34 7.23 6.43
C TYR A 46 4.17 6.11 5.82
N GLY A 47 3.48 5.05 5.41
CA GLY A 47 4.06 3.93 4.68
C GLY A 47 3.06 3.39 3.66
N GLU A 48 3.56 2.51 2.80
CA GLU A 48 2.76 1.88 1.76
C GLU A 48 3.03 0.38 1.71
N ALA A 49 1.98 -0.40 1.52
CA ALA A 49 2.06 -1.79 1.10
C ALA A 49 1.31 -1.93 -0.22
N ALA A 50 2.02 -2.36 -1.27
CA ALA A 50 1.45 -2.52 -2.60
C ALA A 50 1.92 -3.85 -3.18
N PRO A 51 1.26 -4.98 -2.86
CA PRO A 51 1.62 -6.28 -3.41
C PRO A 51 1.54 -6.26 -4.94
N LEU A 52 2.48 -6.91 -5.61
CA LEU A 52 2.43 -7.10 -7.06
C LEU A 52 1.77 -8.46 -7.32
N PRO A 53 0.57 -8.51 -7.94
CA PRO A 53 -0.06 -9.78 -8.28
C PRO A 53 0.91 -10.66 -9.08
N ASP A 54 0.94 -11.95 -8.79
CA ASP A 54 1.81 -12.95 -9.45
C ASP A 54 3.32 -12.80 -9.17
N PHE A 55 3.72 -11.86 -8.29
CA PHE A 55 5.10 -11.68 -7.82
C PHE A 55 5.17 -11.99 -6.32
N GLY A 56 5.15 -13.29 -5.99
CA GLY A 56 5.16 -13.79 -4.61
C GLY A 56 3.82 -14.43 -4.23
N THR A 57 3.56 -14.51 -2.92
CA THR A 57 2.38 -15.20 -2.37
C THR A 57 1.42 -14.27 -1.61
N GLU A 58 1.74 -12.98 -1.54
CA GLU A 58 0.93 -11.98 -0.82
C GLU A 58 -0.25 -11.52 -1.68
N THR A 59 -1.41 -11.27 -1.03
CA THR A 59 -2.66 -10.79 -1.66
C THR A 59 -3.25 -9.62 -0.91
#